data_AF-A0A4S0GK56-F1
#
_entry.id   AF-A0A4S0GK56-F1
#
_cell.length_a   1.000
_cell.length_b   1.000
_cell.length_c   1.000
_cell.angle_alpha   90.00
_cell.angle_beta   90.00
_cell.angle_gamma   90.00
#
_symmetry.space_group_name_H-M   'P 1'
#
loop_
_entity.id
_entity.type
_entity.pdbx_description
1 polymer ?
#
loop_
_entity_poly.entity_id
_entity_poly.type
_entity_poly.pdbx_seq_one_letter_code
_entity_poly.pdbx_strand_id
1 'polypeptide(L)'
;MITAPQLRAARSLLGIDQRRLAELSGLSVPTIQRMEASGSIIRGNVDSLMKLIAALEVAGIELIGEGTVSQGGGRGVRLKVGFGSARASDADDAGSGGSLP
;
A
#
# COMPACT_ATOMS: atom_id res chain seq x y z
N MET A 1 -9.12 -6.07 10.50
CA MET A 1 -9.78 -6.73 9.34
C MET A 1 -9.77 -5.80 8.14
N ILE A 2 -9.41 -6.28 6.95
CA ILE A 2 -9.26 -5.51 5.70
C ILE A 2 -10.43 -5.81 4.73
N THR A 3 -10.85 -4.83 3.94
CA THR A 3 -11.86 -5.00 2.89
C THR A 3 -11.24 -5.05 1.50
N ALA A 4 -11.92 -5.67 0.53
CA ALA A 4 -11.46 -5.68 -0.85
C ALA A 4 -11.38 -4.29 -1.51
N PRO A 5 -12.31 -3.34 -1.26
CA PRO A 5 -12.10 -1.95 -1.68
C PRO A 5 -10.81 -1.34 -1.10
N GLN A 6 -10.49 -1.57 0.18
CA GLN A 6 -9.22 -1.10 0.76
C GLN A 6 -8.02 -1.75 0.09
N LEU A 7 -8.08 -3.05 -0.23
CA LEU A 7 -7.01 -3.75 -0.94
C LEU A 7 -6.76 -3.16 -2.33
N ARG A 8 -7.82 -2.97 -3.14
CA ARG A 8 -7.71 -2.38 -4.48
C ARG A 8 -7.21 -0.93 -4.43
N ALA A 9 -7.69 -0.15 -3.46
CA ALA A 9 -7.25 1.23 -3.24
C ALA A 9 -5.76 1.29 -2.87
N ALA A 10 -5.32 0.46 -1.92
CA ALA A 10 -3.91 0.36 -1.53
C ALA A 10 -3.02 0.03 -2.72
N ARG A 11 -3.44 -0.94 -3.53
CA ARG A 11 -2.71 -1.33 -4.73
C ARG A 11 -2.63 -0.20 -5.77
N SER A 12 -3.72 0.54 -5.95
CA SER A 12 -3.76 1.72 -6.82
C SER A 12 -2.83 2.83 -6.32
N LEU A 13 -2.78 3.08 -5.02
CA LEU A 13 -1.88 4.08 -4.42
C LEU A 13 -0.40 3.70 -4.59
N LEU A 14 -0.08 2.41 -4.51
CA LEU A 14 1.26 1.89 -4.73
C LEU A 14 1.66 1.85 -6.21
N GLY A 15 0.71 1.98 -7.14
CA GLY A 15 0.97 1.85 -8.58
C GLY A 15 1.43 0.44 -9.00
N ILE A 16 1.01 -0.60 -8.28
CA ILE A 16 1.42 -2.00 -8.54
C ILE A 16 0.26 -2.85 -9.07
N ASP A 17 0.59 -3.99 -9.70
CA ASP A 17 -0.40 -4.97 -10.14
C ASP A 17 -0.60 -6.11 -9.11
N GLN A 18 -1.51 -7.04 -9.40
CA GLN A 18 -1.81 -8.17 -8.50
C GLN A 18 -0.62 -9.12 -8.34
N ARG A 19 0.22 -9.26 -9.38
CA ARG A 19 1.40 -10.12 -9.35
C ARG A 19 2.44 -9.56 -8.40
N ARG A 20 2.71 -8.26 -8.49
CA ARG A 20 3.65 -7.59 -7.61
C ARG A 20 3.18 -7.61 -6.16
N LEU A 21 1.88 -7.45 -5.90
CA LEU A 21 1.34 -7.58 -4.56
C LEU A 21 1.46 -9.01 -4.01
N ALA A 22 1.24 -10.02 -4.85
CA ALA A 22 1.45 -11.43 -4.49
C ALA A 22 2.91 -11.68 -4.09
N GLU A 23 3.88 -11.17 -4.84
CA GLU A 23 5.30 -11.25 -4.51
C GLU A 23 5.62 -10.59 -3.17
N LEU A 24 5.18 -9.33 -2.96
CA LEU A 24 5.44 -8.58 -1.73
C LEU A 24 4.84 -9.26 -0.49
N SER A 25 3.69 -9.94 -0.64
CA SER A 25 2.99 -10.61 0.45
C SER A 25 3.37 -12.08 0.63
N GLY A 26 4.17 -12.66 -0.28
CA GLY A 26 4.43 -14.10 -0.27
C GLY A 26 3.17 -14.96 -0.47
N LEU A 27 2.13 -14.39 -1.09
CA LEU A 27 0.88 -15.07 -1.42
C LEU A 27 0.84 -15.40 -2.91
N SER A 28 0.02 -16.37 -3.29
CA SER A 28 -0.17 -16.68 -4.71
C SER A 28 -1.08 -15.65 -5.40
N VAL A 29 -0.85 -15.39 -6.69
CA VAL A 29 -1.70 -14.48 -7.50
C VAL A 29 -3.19 -14.87 -7.44
N PRO A 30 -3.60 -16.16 -7.53
CA PRO A 30 -5.00 -16.54 -7.36
C PRO A 30 -5.57 -16.18 -5.98
N THR A 31 -4.74 -16.18 -4.94
CA THR A 31 -5.17 -15.76 -3.60
C THR A 31 -5.48 -14.27 -3.58
N ILE A 32 -4.59 -13.43 -4.13
CA ILE A 32 -4.84 -11.99 -4.26
C ILE A 32 -6.09 -11.71 -5.09
N GLN A 33 -6.27 -12.40 -6.22
CA GLN A 33 -7.47 -12.27 -7.06
C GLN A 33 -8.75 -12.60 -6.29
N ARG A 34 -8.79 -13.72 -5.55
CA ARG A 34 -9.95 -14.07 -4.73
C ARG A 34 -10.23 -13.02 -3.64
N MET A 35 -9.17 -12.48 -3.02
CA MET A 35 -9.31 -11.42 -2.02
C MET A 35 -9.89 -10.14 -2.63
N GLU A 36 -9.38 -9.69 -3.78
CA GLU A 36 -9.88 -8.49 -4.47
C GLU A 36 -11.27 -8.64 -5.09
N ALA A 37 -11.65 -9.86 -5.49
CA ALA A 37 -12.96 -10.16 -6.05
C ALA A 37 -14.09 -10.14 -5.01
N SER A 38 -13.76 -10.16 -3.71
CA SER A 38 -14.79 -10.07 -2.67
C SER A 38 -15.43 -8.66 -2.67
N GLY A 39 -16.73 -8.59 -2.38
CA GLY A 39 -17.45 -7.31 -2.31
C GLY A 39 -17.34 -6.59 -0.96
N SER A 40 -16.69 -7.22 0.04
CA SER A 40 -16.77 -6.84 1.44
C SER A 40 -15.44 -7.05 2.18
N ILE A 41 -15.51 -7.36 3.47
CA ILE A 41 -14.38 -7.86 4.26
C ILE A 41 -13.81 -9.11 3.60
N ILE A 42 -12.49 -9.16 3.46
CA ILE A 42 -11.77 -10.32 2.93
C ILE A 42 -11.81 -11.44 3.97
N ARG A 43 -12.35 -12.59 3.60
CA ARG A 43 -12.35 -13.81 4.43
C ARG A 43 -11.18 -14.70 4.03
N GLY A 44 -10.44 -15.19 5.01
CA GLY A 44 -9.27 -16.05 4.80
C GLY A 44 -8.63 -16.47 6.11
N ASN A 45 -7.58 -17.29 6.04
CA ASN A 45 -6.80 -17.63 7.22
C ASN A 45 -6.06 -16.38 7.75
N VAL A 46 -5.81 -16.36 9.05
CA VAL A 46 -5.20 -15.20 9.74
C VAL A 46 -3.78 -14.95 9.23
N ASP A 47 -3.01 -16.00 8.96
CA ASP A 47 -1.63 -15.90 8.46
C ASP A 47 -1.54 -15.14 7.11
N SER A 48 -2.42 -15.45 6.16
CA SER A 48 -2.43 -14.76 4.86
C SER A 48 -2.84 -13.30 5.01
N LEU A 49 -3.79 -13.02 5.90
CA LEU A 49 -4.20 -11.64 6.18
C LEU A 49 -3.08 -10.84 6.85
N MET A 50 -2.35 -11.44 7.79
CA MET A 50 -1.17 -10.85 8.43
C MET A 50 -0.08 -10.54 7.41
N LYS A 51 0.28 -11.51 6.56
CA LYS A 51 1.26 -11.33 5.47
C LYS A 51 0.88 -10.21 4.52
N LEU A 52 -0.40 -10.15 4.13
CA LEU A 52 -0.90 -9.09 3.26
C LEU A 52 -0.81 -7.71 3.92
N ILE A 53 -1.26 -7.57 5.17
CA ILE A 53 -1.22 -6.29 5.90
C ILE A 53 0.22 -5.83 6.09
N ALA A 54 1.11 -6.72 6.52
CA ALA A 54 2.53 -6.43 6.69
C ALA A 54 3.19 -5.98 5.38
N ALA A 55 2.88 -6.64 4.25
CA ALA A 55 3.41 -6.26 2.95
C ALA A 55 2.96 -4.86 2.51
N LEU A 56 1.69 -4.52 2.73
CA LEU A 56 1.17 -3.18 2.45
C LEU A 56 1.85 -2.13 3.34
N GLU A 57 2.00 -2.44 4.63
CA GLU A 57 2.67 -1.58 5.61
C GLU A 57 4.12 -1.29 5.26
N VAL A 58 4.88 -2.30 4.85
CA VAL A 58 6.28 -2.19 4.41
C VAL A 58 6.35 -1.44 3.07
N ALA A 59 5.38 -1.64 2.18
CA ALA A 59 5.30 -0.91 0.92
C ALA A 59 4.92 0.57 1.10
N GLY A 60 4.60 1.02 2.32
CA GLY A 60 4.30 2.43 2.62
C GLY A 60 2.82 2.76 2.64
N ILE A 61 1.95 1.76 2.81
CA ILE A 61 0.51 1.95 3.02
C ILE A 61 0.18 1.91 4.51
N GLU A 62 -0.75 2.76 4.92
CA GLU A 62 -1.40 2.67 6.22
C GLU A 62 -2.91 2.43 6.02
N LEU A 63 -3.42 1.36 6.63
CA LEU A 63 -4.83 1.01 6.59
C LEU A 63 -5.57 1.70 7.74
N ILE A 64 -6.60 2.47 7.41
CA ILE A 64 -7.43 3.18 8.38
C ILE A 64 -8.60 2.28 8.74
N GLY A 65 -8.74 1.95 10.03
CA GLY A 65 -9.86 1.20 10.56
C GLY A 65 -11.08 2.09 10.82
N GLU A 66 -12.22 1.45 11.03
CA GLU A 66 -13.42 2.13 11.51
C GLU A 66 -13.16 2.66 12.93
N GLY A 67 -13.42 3.96 13.16
CA GLY A 67 -13.13 4.62 14.44
C GLY A 67 -11.68 5.07 14.65
N THR A 68 -10.77 4.79 13.71
CA THR A 68 -9.44 5.42 13.69
C THR A 68 -9.58 6.92 13.41
N VAL A 69 -8.73 7.76 14.03
CA VAL A 69 -8.76 9.22 13.83
C VAL A 69 -8.62 9.55 12.34
N SER A 70 -9.76 9.93 11.78
CA SER A 70 -10.00 10.33 10.40
C SER A 70 -11.12 11.37 10.49
N GLN A 71 -10.93 12.56 9.92
CA GLN A 71 -11.91 13.65 10.09
C GLN A 71 -13.32 13.29 9.60
N GLY A 72 -13.43 12.42 8.58
CA GLY A 72 -14.71 11.90 8.09
C GLY A 72 -15.11 10.54 8.66
N GLY A 73 -14.27 9.92 9.51
CA GLY A 73 -14.45 8.56 10.00
C GLY A 73 -14.34 7.48 8.92
N GLY A 74 -14.72 6.25 9.27
CA GLY A 74 -14.80 5.12 8.36
C GLY A 74 -13.45 4.49 7.96
N ARG A 75 -13.55 3.41 7.19
CA ARG A 75 -12.39 2.63 6.71
C ARG A 75 -11.77 3.28 5.50
N GLY A 76 -10.45 3.35 5.46
CA GLY A 76 -9.73 4.01 4.38
C GLY A 76 -8.31 3.47 4.19
N VAL A 77 -7.58 4.10 3.28
CA VAL A 77 -6.18 3.78 2.98
C VAL A 77 -5.45 5.11 2.76
N ARG A 78 -4.25 5.24 3.31
CA ARG A 78 -3.38 6.40 3.07
C ARG A 78 -1.94 5.94 2.79
N LEU A 79 -1.17 6.83 2.17
CA LEU A 79 0.28 6.69 2.10
C LEU A 79 0.90 7.07 3.45
N LYS A 80 1.94 6.35 3.86
CA LYS A 80 2.76 6.73 5.01
C LYS A 80 3.56 7.99 4.71
N VAL A 81 3.85 8.77 5.75
CA VAL A 81 4.71 9.95 5.64
C VAL A 81 6.09 9.52 5.12
N GLY A 82 6.62 10.24 4.13
CA GLY A 82 7.88 9.90 3.47
C GLY A 82 7.76 8.97 2.26
N PHE A 83 6.58 8.41 1.96
CA PHE A 83 6.34 7.68 0.72
C PHE A 83 6.53 8.63 -0.48
N GLY A 84 7.56 8.38 -1.30
CA GLY A 84 7.92 9.20 -2.45
C GLY A 84 8.89 10.36 -2.16
N SER A 85 9.09 10.76 -0.89
CA SER A 85 10.01 11.85 -0.54
C SER A 85 11.48 11.50 -0.81
N ALA A 86 11.86 10.22 -0.64
CA ALA A 86 13.22 9.76 -0.93
C ALA A 86 13.56 9.80 -2.44
N ARG A 87 12.56 9.72 -3.33
CA ARG A 87 12.80 9.87 -4.78
C ARG A 87 12.89 11.33 -5.24
N ALA A 88 12.37 12.26 -4.44
CA ALA A 88 12.45 13.70 -4.73
C ALA A 88 13.79 14.29 -4.26
N SER A 89 14.33 13.82 -3.13
CA SER A 89 15.63 14.29 -2.61
C SER A 89 16.83 13.95 -3.49
N ASP A 90 16.76 12.87 -4.29
CA ASP A 90 17.84 12.48 -5.22
C ASP A 90 17.89 13.37 -6.49
N ALA A 91 16.85 14.17 -6.76
CA ALA A 91 16.81 15.07 -7.91
C ALA A 91 17.39 16.46 -7.63
N ASP A 92 17.43 16.89 -6.37
CA ASP A 92 17.86 18.24 -5.98
C ASP A 92 19.39 18.35 -5.76
N ASP A 93 20.13 17.23 -5.65
CA ASP A 93 21.60 17.24 -5.40
C ASP A 93 22.45 17.28 -6.69
N ALA A 94 21.84 17.17 -7.89
CA ALA A 94 22.56 17.17 -9.17
C ALA A 94 22.84 18.58 -9.75
N GLY A 95 22.52 19.66 -9.01
CA GLY A 95 22.37 21.01 -9.56
C GLY A 95 23.40 22.08 -9.15
N SER A 96 24.53 21.76 -8.50
CA SER A 96 25.53 22.78 -8.11
C SER A 96 26.93 22.56 -8.71
N GLY A 97 26.98 22.13 -9.98
CA GLY A 97 28.21 22.09 -10.79
C GLY A 97 28.31 23.26 -11.77
N GLY A 98 28.21 24.50 -11.28
CA GLY A 98 28.28 25.71 -12.11
C GLY A 98 29.55 26.51 -11.84
N SER A 99 30.66 26.06 -12.42
CA SER A 99 31.90 26.82 -12.48
C SER A 99 31.81 27.94 -13.52
N LEU A 100 32.60 29.00 -13.27
CA LEU A 100 33.15 30.02 -14.18
C LEU A 100 32.45 31.40 -14.22
N PRO A 101 33.20 32.49 -14.50
CA PRO A 101 34.67 32.63 -14.61
C PRO A 101 35.31 33.41 -13.45
#